data_AF-A0A831WVN5-F1
#
_entry.id   AF-A0A831WVN5-F1
#
_cell.length_a   1.000
_cell.length_b   1.000
_cell.length_c   1.000
_cell.angle_alpha   90.00
_cell.angle_beta   90.00
_cell.angle_gamma   90.00
#
_symmetry.space_group_name_H-M   'P 1'
#
loop_
_entity.id
_entity.type
_entity.pdbx_description
1 polymer ?
#
loop_
_entity_poly.entity_id
_entity_poly.type
_entity_poly.pdbx_seq_one_letter_code
_entity_poly.pdbx_strand_id
1 'polypeptide(L)'
;METISTRFGELRKTEFRELCSTPKADEFLVSARNTLSTPYGELVPLFETEDLGRRSAKPVTFYKDGPIRSVPLQTQTMITTPVGTIPAELVSFHPSGALKKVF
;
A
#
# COMPACT_ATOMS: atom_id res chain seq x y z
N MET A 1 8.45 -11.20 16.59
CA MET A 1 8.02 -10.68 15.28
C MET A 1 7.07 -9.53 15.55
N GLU A 2 7.41 -8.31 15.14
CA GLU A 2 6.52 -7.15 15.30
C GLU A 2 5.58 -7.06 14.09
N THR A 3 4.29 -6.92 14.34
CA THR A 3 3.26 -6.73 13.30
C THR A 3 2.64 -5.35 13.42
N ILE A 4 2.32 -4.73 12.28
CA ILE A 4 1.51 -3.52 12.22
C ILE A 4 0.09 -3.96 11.91
N SER A 5 -0.81 -3.78 12.87
CA SER A 5 -2.23 -4.01 12.66
C SER A 5 -2.82 -2.87 11.84
N THR A 6 -3.35 -3.18 10.67
CA THR A 6 -4.11 -2.24 9.84
C THR A 6 -5.57 -2.68 9.77
N ARG A 7 -6.45 -1.79 9.30
CA ARG A 7 -7.84 -2.16 9.01
C ARG A 7 -8.00 -3.20 7.89
N PHE A 8 -6.92 -3.46 7.15
CA PHE A 8 -6.90 -4.35 5.99
C PHE A 8 -6.05 -5.61 6.23
N GLY A 9 -5.70 -5.89 7.48
CA GLY A 9 -4.89 -7.03 7.89
C GLY A 9 -3.60 -6.64 8.59
N GLU A 10 -2.85 -7.66 8.99
CA GLU A 10 -1.57 -7.50 9.67
C GLU A 10 -0.42 -7.46 8.67
N LEU A 11 0.45 -6.47 8.83
CA LEU A 11 1.69 -6.35 8.07
C LEU A 11 2.87 -6.77 8.94
N ARG A 12 3.81 -7.52 8.38
CA ARG A 12 5.01 -7.95 9.12
C ARG A 12 6.03 -6.82 9.11
N LYS A 13 6.22 -6.14 10.24
CA LYS A 13 7.08 -4.95 10.34
C LYS A 13 8.53 -5.21 9.95
N THR A 14 9.02 -6.45 10.10
CA THR A 14 10.36 -6.87 9.66
C THR A 14 10.60 -6.68 8.17
N GLU A 15 9.51 -6.60 7.39
CA GLU A 15 9.53 -6.44 5.95
C GLU A 15 9.28 -4.97 5.54
N PHE A 16 9.20 -4.05 6.52
CA PHE A 16 8.98 -2.62 6.30
C PHE A 16 10.18 -1.83 6.85
N ARG A 17 10.88 -1.12 5.96
CA ARG A 17 11.93 -0.16 6.33
C ARG A 17 11.36 1.25 6.30
N GLU A 18 11.36 1.93 7.44
CA GLU A 18 10.96 3.34 7.50
C GLU A 18 11.88 4.19 6.61
N LEU A 19 11.27 5.01 5.75
CA LEU A 19 11.97 5.93 4.86
C LEU A 19 11.92 7.35 5.42
N CYS A 20 10.74 7.78 5.86
CA CYS A 20 10.51 9.11 6.40
C CYS A 20 9.28 9.09 7.31
N SER A 21 9.38 9.86 8.39
CA SER A 21 8.27 10.12 9.29
C SER A 21 8.03 11.63 9.37
N THR A 22 6.87 12.08 8.89
CA THR A 22 6.47 13.51 8.92
C THR A 22 5.21 13.68 9.74
N PRO A 23 4.88 14.84 10.32
CA PRO A 23 3.64 15.04 11.08
C PRO A 23 2.34 14.71 10.34
N LYS A 24 2.38 14.48 9.02
CA LYS A 24 1.21 14.14 8.19
C LYS A 24 1.12 12.66 7.85
N ALA A 25 2.26 11.97 7.74
CA ALA A 25 2.31 10.59 7.27
C ALA A 25 3.64 9.91 7.59
N ASP A 26 3.57 8.59 7.66
CA ASP A 26 4.72 7.69 7.76
C ASP A 26 4.89 6.93 6.44
N GLU A 27 6.13 6.77 6.00
CA GLU A 27 6.48 6.16 4.74
C GLU A 27 7.42 4.98 4.96
N PHE A 28 7.07 3.84 4.37
CA PHE A 28 7.83 2.60 4.53
C PHE A 28 8.07 1.93 3.18
N LEU A 29 9.30 1.49 2.97
CA LEU A 29 9.65 0.59 1.86
C LEU A 29 9.40 -0.85 2.29
N VAL A 30 8.82 -1.65 1.39
CA VAL A 30 8.58 -3.06 1.64
C VAL A 30 9.71 -3.87 1.03
N SER A 31 10.25 -4.86 1.75
CA SER A 31 11.35 -5.71 1.30
C SER A 31 10.92 -7.14 0.97
N ALA A 32 9.67 -7.51 1.25
CA ALA A 32 9.13 -8.82 0.95
C ALA A 32 7.62 -8.78 0.65
N ARG A 33 7.11 -9.85 0.05
CA ARG A 33 5.71 -9.96 -0.31
C ARG A 33 4.79 -9.89 0.91
N ASN A 34 3.93 -8.89 0.95
CA ASN A 34 2.82 -8.76 1.88
C ASN A 34 1.49 -8.80 1.13
N THR A 35 0.40 -9.13 1.82
CA THR A 35 -0.94 -9.12 1.23
C THR A 35 -1.89 -8.39 2.17
N LEU A 36 -2.59 -7.40 1.60
CA LEU A 36 -3.59 -6.59 2.29
C LEU A 36 -4.97 -7.02 1.78
N SER A 37 -5.81 -7.53 2.66
CA SER A 37 -7.19 -7.89 2.34
C SER A 37 -8.08 -6.66 2.48
N THR A 38 -8.53 -6.11 1.35
CA THR A 38 -9.39 -4.92 1.31
C THR A 38 -10.77 -5.25 0.75
N PRO A 39 -11.79 -4.40 0.99
CA PRO A 39 -13.07 -4.51 0.28
C PRO A 39 -12.97 -4.39 -1.25
N TYR A 40 -11.81 -3.96 -1.76
CA TYR A 40 -11.53 -3.77 -3.18
C TYR A 40 -10.68 -4.90 -3.77
N GLY A 41 -10.48 -5.99 -3.02
CA GLY A 41 -9.65 -7.13 -3.39
C GLY A 41 -8.35 -7.20 -2.58
N GLU A 42 -7.52 -8.18 -2.93
CA GLU A 42 -6.18 -8.34 -2.36
C GLU A 42 -5.20 -7.38 -3.02
N LEU A 43 -4.49 -6.61 -2.20
CA LEU A 43 -3.44 -5.71 -2.65
C LEU A 43 -2.09 -6.24 -2.19
N VAL A 44 -1.17 -6.39 -3.14
CA VAL A 44 0.22 -6.77 -2.86
C VAL A 44 1.08 -5.51 -3.00
N PRO A 45 1.59 -4.95 -1.89
CA PRO A 45 2.49 -3.80 -1.94
C PRO A 45 3.71 -4.08 -2.81
N LEU A 46 4.27 -3.04 -3.42
CA LEU A 46 5.54 -3.11 -4.16
C LEU A 46 6.69 -3.44 -3.21
N PHE A 47 7.41 -4.52 -3.47
CA PHE A 47 8.58 -4.96 -2.70
C PHE A 47 9.82 -5.27 -3.55
N GLU A 48 9.65 -5.59 -4.84
CA GLU A 48 10.75 -5.81 -5.79
C GLU A 48 10.76 -4.72 -6.86
N THR A 49 11.91 -4.10 -7.11
CA THR A 49 12.03 -2.98 -8.06
C THR A 49 12.95 -3.23 -9.25
N GLU A 50 13.83 -4.22 -9.18
CA GLU A 50 14.87 -4.46 -10.20
C GLU A 50 14.29 -4.85 -11.56
N ASP A 51 13.19 -5.59 -11.60
CA ASP A 51 12.62 -6.10 -12.86
C ASP A 51 11.46 -5.27 -13.45
N LEU A 52 11.06 -4.16 -12.80
CA LEU A 52 9.85 -3.41 -13.21
C LEU A 52 10.13 -2.14 -14.03
N GLY A 53 11.37 -1.83 -14.40
CA GLY A 53 11.73 -0.57 -15.07
C GLY A 53 11.40 0.69 -14.25
N ARG A 54 11.13 0.52 -12.95
CA ARG A 54 10.75 1.60 -12.01
C ARG A 54 12.01 2.24 -11.46
N ARG A 55 12.19 3.54 -11.72
CA ARG A 55 13.38 4.32 -11.32
C ARG A 55 13.62 4.41 -9.80
N SER A 56 12.66 4.03 -8.96
CA SER A 56 12.80 3.97 -7.51
C SER A 56 11.67 3.19 -6.85
N ALA A 57 11.97 2.54 -5.72
CA ALA A 57 10.95 1.93 -4.86
C ALA A 57 10.02 3.01 -4.32
N LYS A 58 8.72 2.87 -4.57
CA LYS A 58 7.69 3.75 -3.99
C LYS A 58 7.27 3.18 -2.63
N PRO A 59 7.22 4.00 -1.57
CA PRO A 59 6.83 3.53 -0.25
C PRO A 59 5.32 3.28 -0.14
N VAL A 60 4.94 2.36 0.72
CA VAL A 60 3.61 2.36 1.34
C VAL A 60 3.55 3.52 2.31
N THR A 61 2.45 4.28 2.29
CA THR A 61 2.27 5.41 3.20
C THR A 61 1.09 5.19 4.12
N PHE A 62 1.22 5.65 5.35
CA PHE A 62 0.20 5.59 6.40
C PHE A 62 -0.12 7.00 6.87
N TYR A 63 -1.38 7.22 7.26
CA TYR A 63 -1.74 8.38 8.06
C TYR A 63 -1.18 8.21 9.49
N LYS A 64 -0.99 9.32 10.20
CA LYS A 64 -0.35 9.31 11.52
C LYS A 64 -1.11 8.55 12.61
N ASP A 65 -2.41 8.41 12.44
CA ASP A 65 -3.31 7.64 13.26
C ASP A 65 -3.30 6.13 12.94
N GLY A 66 -2.51 5.71 11.93
CA GLY A 66 -2.29 4.31 11.58
C GLY A 66 -2.99 3.78 10.31
N PRO A 67 -4.12 4.33 9.81
CA PRO A 67 -4.72 3.86 8.56
C PRO A 67 -3.78 3.97 7.37
N ILE A 68 -3.87 3.01 6.45
CA ILE A 68 -3.15 3.06 5.18
C ILE A 68 -3.63 4.26 4.36
N ARG A 69 -2.68 5.02 3.82
CA ARG A 69 -2.91 6.18 2.97
C ARG A 69 -2.70 5.86 1.50
N SER A 70 -1.62 5.16 1.15
CA SER A 70 -1.37 4.72 -0.23
C SER A 70 -0.54 3.45 -0.32
N VAL A 71 -0.85 2.61 -1.30
CA VAL A 71 -0.19 1.34 -1.57
C VAL A 71 0.22 1.29 -3.05
N PRO A 72 1.52 1.51 -3.38
CA PRO A 72 2.03 1.12 -4.68
C PRO A 72 2.01 -0.40 -4.79
N LEU A 73 1.60 -0.93 -5.95
CA LEU A 73 1.36 -2.36 -6.14
C LEU A 73 2.52 -3.02 -6.89
N GLN A 74 2.82 -4.26 -6.51
CA GLN A 74 3.85 -5.08 -7.17
C GLN A 74 3.48 -5.35 -8.64
N THR A 75 2.22 -5.70 -8.90
CA THR A 75 1.67 -5.93 -10.23
C THR A 75 0.42 -5.08 -10.44
N GLN A 76 0.12 -4.78 -11.70
CA GLN A 76 -1.14 -4.12 -12.04
C GLN A 76 -2.31 -4.98 -11.53
N THR A 77 -3.16 -4.38 -10.69
CA THR A 77 -4.28 -5.07 -10.05
C THR A 77 -5.59 -4.43 -10.48
N MET A 78 -6.58 -5.25 -10.84
CA MET A 78 -7.89 -4.77 -11.26
C MET A 78 -8.72 -4.38 -10.04
N ILE A 79 -9.08 -3.10 -9.93
CA ILE A 79 -9.87 -2.56 -8.82
C ILE A 79 -11.31 -2.32 -9.28
N THR A 80 -12.25 -3.05 -8.71
CA THR A 80 -13.68 -2.83 -8.97
C THR A 80 -14.18 -1.59 -8.24
N THR A 81 -14.72 -0.63 -8.99
CA THR A 81 -15.32 0.59 -8.46
C THR A 81 -16.75 0.73 -8.96
N PRO A 82 -17.60 1.60 -8.36
CA PRO A 82 -18.96 1.83 -8.83
C PRO A 82 -19.06 2.30 -10.30
N VAL A 83 -18.00 2.88 -10.85
CA VAL A 83 -17.95 3.36 -12.24
C VAL A 83 -17.32 2.35 -13.21
N GLY A 84 -16.91 1.18 -12.71
CA GLY A 84 -16.28 0.12 -13.48
C GLY A 84 -14.99 -0.42 -12.86
N THR A 85 -14.40 -1.40 -13.51
CA THR A 85 -13.12 -1.98 -13.09
C THR A 85 -11.96 -1.23 -13.73
N ILE A 86 -11.03 -0.75 -12.91
CA ILE A 86 -9.90 0.07 -13.33
C ILE A 86 -8.59 -0.68 -13.02
N PRO A 87 -7.68 -0.86 -13.99
CA PRO A 87 -6.34 -1.37 -13.71
C PRO A 87 -5.55 -0.37 -12.88
N ALA A 88 -4.92 -0.82 -11.80
CA ALA A 88 -4.21 0.02 -10.85
C ALA A 88 -2.77 -0.44 -10.65
N GLU A 89 -1.84 0.50 -10.61
CA GLU A 89 -0.48 0.34 -10.09
C GLU A 89 -0.28 1.02 -8.73
N LEU A 90 -1.18 1.94 -8.37
CA LEU A 90 -1.17 2.63 -7.07
C LEU A 90 -2.61 2.90 -6.61
N VAL A 91 -2.89 2.50 -5.38
CA VAL A 91 -4.19 2.72 -4.73
C VAL A 91 -4.01 3.64 -3.53
N SER A 92 -4.92 4.58 -3.34
CA SER A 92 -4.93 5.46 -2.17
C SER A 92 -6.29 5.51 -1.50
N PHE A 93 -6.27 5.76 -0.19
CA PHE A 93 -7.44 5.69 0.67
C PHE A 93 -7.62 6.97 1.47
N HIS A 94 -8.87 7.26 1.85
CA HIS A 94 -9.17 8.19 2.92
C HIS A 94 -8.86 7.55 4.28
N PRO A 95 -8.73 8.33 5.38
CA PRO A 95 -8.55 7.76 6.73
C PRO A 95 -9.67 6.80 7.15
N SER A 96 -10.86 6.93 6.55
CA SER A 96 -11.97 5.97 6.74
C SER A 96 -11.68 4.57 6.18
N GLY A 97 -10.72 4.44 5.26
CA GLY A 97 -10.46 3.23 4.48
C GLY A 97 -11.20 3.20 3.14
N ALA A 98 -12.04 4.20 2.84
CA ALA A 98 -12.69 4.33 1.54
C ALA A 98 -11.67 4.65 0.44
N LEU A 99 -11.87 4.07 -0.74
CA LEU A 99 -11.05 4.35 -1.91
C LEU A 99 -11.09 5.84 -2.28
N LYS A 100 -9.91 6.45 -2.35
CA LYS A 100 -9.73 7.88 -2.68
C LYS A 100 -9.34 8.08 -4.15
N LYS A 101 -8.37 7.31 -4.62
CA LYS A 101 -7.84 7.40 -5.98
C LYS A 101 -7.17 6.11 -6.41
N VAL A 102 -7.33 5.78 -7.68
CA VAL A 102 -6.68 4.67 -8.40
C VAL A 102 -5.83 5.29 -9.51
N PHE A 103 -4.61 4.80 -9.71
CA PHE A 103 -3.70 5.21 -10.79
C PHE A 103 -3.17 4.00 -11.53
#